data_AF-A0A929PI66-F1
#
_entry.id   AF-A0A929PI66-F1
#
_cell.length_a   1.000
_cell.length_b   1.000
_cell.length_c   1.000
_cell.angle_alpha   90.00
_cell.angle_beta   90.00
_cell.angle_gamma   90.00
#
_symmetry.space_group_name_H-M   'P 1'
#
loop_
_entity.id
_entity.type
_entity.pdbx_description
1 polymer ?
#
loop_
_entity_poly.entity_id
_entity_poly.type
_entity_poly.pdbx_seq_one_letter_code
_entity_poly.pdbx_strand_id
1 'polypeptide(L)'
;IQATCEIFERFSQIQTIRSEKIIPSIDLGSVENETIGDMIKFYQEKNVDVMIKDLSLDGMIPCIGVLFINNNLRTDRLEHRILIPGVSLNLEEALTRCFTESMQGRETLLTPRPELDRPVVHRSQVNDYYMLMKCSISLKDISFLDQGETRTYKNIKINDVLSEIEEIKRICKAFNTDFILLNHTHPVLNFPVVRVI
;
A
#
# COMPACT_ATOMS: atom_id res chain seq x y z
N ILE A 1 -5.88 0.03 -16.04
CA ILE A 1 -6.33 0.20 -14.65
C ILE A 1 -5.28 -0.35 -13.70
N GLN A 2 -5.11 -1.68 -13.59
CA GLN A 2 -4.15 -2.25 -12.62
C GLN A 2 -2.76 -1.61 -12.73
N ALA A 3 -2.13 -1.60 -13.91
CA ALA A 3 -0.76 -1.06 -14.06
C ALA A 3 -0.63 0.40 -13.61
N THR A 4 -1.70 1.19 -13.73
CA THR A 4 -1.75 2.56 -13.22
C THR A 4 -1.91 2.58 -11.70
N CYS A 5 -2.78 1.72 -11.15
CA CYS A 5 -2.93 1.56 -9.70
C CYS A 5 -1.59 1.21 -9.05
N GLU A 6 -0.77 0.34 -9.66
CA GLU A 6 0.57 0.00 -9.15
C GLU A 6 1.52 1.21 -9.13
N ILE A 7 1.47 2.09 -10.14
CA ILE A 7 2.24 3.35 -10.14
C ILE A 7 1.78 4.25 -9.00
N PHE A 8 0.47 4.44 -8.84
CA PHE A 8 -0.11 5.25 -7.76
C PHE A 8 0.23 4.71 -6.38
N GLU A 9 0.23 3.38 -6.23
CA GLU A 9 0.56 2.65 -5.02
C GLU A 9 2.00 2.94 -4.58
N ARG A 10 2.96 2.79 -5.50
CA ARG A 10 4.39 3.11 -5.23
C ARG A 10 4.63 4.60 -5.05
N PHE A 11 3.98 5.44 -5.85
CA PHE A 11 4.11 6.88 -5.73
C PHE A 11 3.66 7.37 -4.35
N SER A 12 2.45 7.01 -3.90
CA SER A 12 1.93 7.48 -2.61
C SER A 12 2.76 7.00 -1.42
N GLN A 13 3.16 5.72 -1.43
CA GLN A 13 4.01 5.15 -0.37
C GLN A 13 5.37 5.85 -0.30
N ILE A 14 6.06 6.04 -1.45
CA ILE A 14 7.37 6.70 -1.49
C ILE A 14 7.24 8.16 -1.05
N GLN A 15 6.22 8.90 -1.52
CA GLN A 15 6.02 10.29 -1.11
C GLN A 15 5.84 10.41 0.40
N THR A 16 5.00 9.56 0.98
CA THR A 16 4.73 9.52 2.43
C THR A 16 6.00 9.21 3.22
N ILE A 17 6.72 8.13 2.88
CA ILE A 17 7.90 7.68 3.64
C ILE A 17 9.08 8.62 3.44
N ARG A 18 9.32 9.10 2.21
CA ARG A 18 10.42 10.03 1.92
C ARG A 18 10.28 11.32 2.72
N SER A 19 9.09 11.91 2.73
CA SER A 19 8.82 13.18 3.41
C SER A 19 8.52 13.04 4.90
N GLU A 20 8.35 11.82 5.39
CA GLU A 20 7.85 11.54 6.76
C GLU A 20 6.53 12.27 7.03
N LYS A 21 5.66 12.33 6.01
CA LYS A 21 4.36 13.00 6.10
C LYS A 21 3.51 12.28 7.14
N ILE A 22 3.08 13.01 8.16
CA ILE A 22 2.05 12.54 9.09
C ILE A 22 0.74 12.48 8.31
N ILE A 23 0.16 11.29 8.24
CA ILE A 23 -1.08 11.01 7.50
C ILE A 23 -2.15 10.45 8.44
N PRO A 24 -3.44 10.69 8.15
CA PRO A 24 -4.53 10.17 8.98
C PRO A 24 -4.51 8.65 9.11
N SER A 25 -4.97 8.18 10.27
CA SER A 25 -5.37 6.79 10.47
C SER A 25 -6.86 6.63 10.19
N ILE A 26 -7.27 5.45 9.78
CA ILE A 26 -8.67 5.08 9.61
C ILE A 26 -9.09 4.23 10.81
N ASP A 27 -10.22 4.58 11.40
CA ASP A 27 -10.81 3.82 12.51
C ASP A 27 -11.20 2.42 12.04
N LEU A 28 -10.59 1.38 12.62
CA LEU A 28 -10.89 -0.01 12.31
C LEU A 28 -12.36 -0.35 12.58
N GLY A 29 -12.96 0.25 13.62
CA GLY A 29 -14.36 0.02 13.98
C GLY A 29 -15.36 0.56 12.96
N SER A 30 -14.91 1.42 12.04
CA SER A 30 -15.73 1.96 10.97
C SER A 30 -15.68 1.15 9.66
N VAL A 31 -14.90 0.07 9.60
CA VAL A 31 -14.85 -0.84 8.46
C VAL A 31 -15.93 -1.91 8.63
N GLU A 32 -17.03 -1.78 7.89
CA GLU A 32 -18.20 -2.67 8.02
C GLU A 32 -18.04 -4.03 7.30
N ASN A 33 -17.08 -4.15 6.38
CA ASN A 33 -16.89 -5.36 5.59
C ASN A 33 -16.33 -6.51 6.46
N GLU A 34 -17.15 -7.56 6.65
CA GLU A 34 -16.82 -8.71 7.52
C GLU A 34 -15.54 -9.43 7.10
N THR A 35 -15.29 -9.58 5.78
CA THR A 35 -14.08 -10.24 5.27
C THR A 35 -12.82 -9.45 5.63
N ILE A 36 -12.86 -8.12 5.53
CA ILE A 36 -11.75 -7.28 5.97
C ILE A 36 -11.60 -7.36 7.50
N GLY A 37 -12.70 -7.40 8.24
CA GLY A 37 -12.69 -7.63 9.69
C GLY A 37 -11.97 -8.93 10.08
N ASP A 38 -12.21 -10.02 9.35
CA ASP A 38 -11.55 -11.31 9.59
C ASP A 38 -10.07 -11.29 9.22
N MET A 39 -9.70 -10.55 8.16
CA MET A 39 -8.28 -10.32 7.84
C MET A 39 -7.58 -9.54 8.97
N ILE A 40 -8.19 -8.51 9.54
CA ILE A 40 -7.63 -7.76 10.67
C ILE A 40 -7.41 -8.70 11.88
N LYS A 41 -8.42 -9.50 12.24
CA LYS A 41 -8.33 -10.46 13.34
C LYS A 41 -7.20 -11.47 13.14
N PHE A 42 -7.03 -12.00 11.93
CA PHE A 42 -5.97 -12.95 11.61
C PHE A 42 -4.57 -12.43 11.99
N TYR A 43 -4.28 -11.15 11.73
CA TYR A 43 -2.99 -10.54 12.10
C TYR A 43 -2.90 -10.30 13.60
N GLN A 44 -3.96 -9.78 14.23
CA GLN A 44 -3.99 -9.50 15.67
C GLN A 44 -3.80 -10.78 16.51
N GLU A 45 -4.44 -11.88 16.12
CA GLU A 45 -4.28 -13.21 16.75
C GLU A 45 -2.85 -13.75 16.62
N LYS A 46 -2.09 -13.27 15.64
CA LYS A 46 -0.68 -13.62 15.40
C LYS A 46 0.28 -12.60 16.01
N ASN A 47 -0.17 -11.78 16.96
CA ASN A 47 0.65 -10.78 17.64
C ASN A 47 1.24 -9.73 16.65
N VAL A 48 0.44 -9.35 15.65
CA VAL A 48 0.74 -8.28 14.70
C VAL A 48 -0.33 -7.21 14.80
N ASP A 49 0.05 -6.01 15.22
CA ASP A 49 -0.88 -4.88 15.24
C ASP A 49 -1.12 -4.36 13.82
N VAL A 50 -2.34 -3.89 13.59
CA VAL A 50 -2.81 -3.42 12.29
C VAL A 50 -3.32 -2.00 12.46
N MET A 51 -2.81 -1.07 11.65
CA MET A 51 -3.33 0.28 11.54
C MET A 51 -3.60 0.60 10.07
N ILE A 52 -4.81 1.05 9.76
CA ILE A 52 -5.15 1.50 8.41
C ILE A 52 -4.75 2.98 8.29
N LYS A 53 -4.05 3.34 7.23
CA LYS A 53 -3.54 4.68 6.95
C LYS A 53 -4.13 5.22 5.65
N ASP A 54 -4.53 6.49 5.67
CA ASP A 54 -5.00 7.21 4.50
C ASP A 54 -3.80 7.63 3.63
N LEU A 55 -3.57 6.88 2.54
CA LEU A 55 -2.53 7.16 1.56
C LEU A 55 -3.07 7.91 0.34
N SER A 56 -4.25 8.52 0.44
CA SER A 56 -4.92 9.11 -0.72
C SER A 56 -4.27 10.39 -1.23
N LEU A 57 -3.25 10.92 -0.55
CA LEU A 57 -2.68 12.24 -0.80
C LEU A 57 -3.77 13.32 -0.81
N ASP A 58 -4.50 13.41 0.30
CA ASP A 58 -5.59 14.37 0.50
C ASP A 58 -6.76 14.15 -0.49
N GLY A 59 -7.08 12.88 -0.77
CA GLY A 59 -8.18 12.46 -1.66
C GLY A 59 -7.85 12.47 -3.15
N MET A 60 -6.60 12.71 -3.53
CA MET A 60 -6.17 12.78 -4.92
C MET A 60 -6.11 11.41 -5.60
N ILE A 61 -5.67 10.38 -4.87
CA ILE A 61 -5.52 8.99 -5.35
C ILE A 61 -6.40 8.08 -4.49
N PRO A 62 -7.05 7.04 -5.05
CA PRO A 62 -7.77 6.03 -4.28
C PRO A 62 -6.81 5.04 -3.60
N CYS A 63 -5.90 5.55 -2.77
CA CYS A 63 -4.87 4.76 -2.11
C CYS A 63 -5.10 4.69 -0.61
N ILE A 64 -5.03 3.49 -0.07
CA ILE A 64 -5.08 3.19 1.35
C ILE A 64 -3.88 2.33 1.69
N GLY A 65 -3.44 2.33 2.94
CA GLY A 65 -2.34 1.46 3.37
C GLY A 65 -2.67 0.77 4.67
N VAL A 66 -2.06 -0.39 4.88
CA VAL A 66 -2.06 -1.07 6.17
C VAL A 66 -0.64 -1.08 6.71
N LEU A 67 -0.47 -0.44 7.86
CA LEU A 67 0.73 -0.54 8.67
C LEU A 67 0.60 -1.77 9.57
N PHE A 68 1.50 -2.73 9.36
CA PHE A 68 1.67 -3.91 10.20
C PHE A 68 2.81 -3.67 11.16
N ILE A 69 2.57 -3.90 12.46
CA ILE A 69 3.59 -3.86 13.51
C ILE A 69 3.72 -5.28 14.09
N ASN A 70 4.74 -6.00 13.67
CA ASN A 70 4.93 -7.40 14.05
C ASN A 70 5.73 -7.51 15.35
N ASN A 71 5.01 -7.76 16.45
CA ASN A 71 5.57 -7.84 17.79
C ASN A 71 6.30 -9.17 18.07
N ASN A 72 6.30 -10.11 17.13
CA ASN A 72 7.16 -11.29 17.18
C ASN A 72 8.61 -11.00 16.77
N LEU A 73 8.83 -9.85 16.10
CA LEU A 73 10.14 -9.45 15.60
C LEU A 73 10.76 -8.39 16.51
N ARG A 74 12.10 -8.36 16.54
CA ARG A 74 12.82 -7.27 17.21
C ARG A 74 12.49 -5.92 16.56
N THR A 75 12.35 -4.89 17.39
CA THR A 75 11.92 -3.55 16.97
C THR A 75 12.86 -2.87 15.97
N ASP A 76 14.11 -3.32 15.89
CA ASP A 76 15.11 -2.80 14.97
C ASP A 76 15.08 -3.46 13.59
N ARG A 77 14.23 -4.47 13.34
CA ARG A 77 14.19 -5.21 12.07
C ARG A 77 13.34 -4.53 11.02
N LEU A 78 13.75 -4.59 9.76
CA LEU A 78 12.99 -4.00 8.65
C LEU A 78 11.54 -4.47 8.59
N GLU A 79 11.30 -5.73 8.92
CA GLU A 79 9.96 -6.32 8.85
C GLU A 79 9.14 -6.18 10.14
N HIS A 80 9.71 -5.56 11.17
CA HIS A 80 8.95 -5.22 12.37
C HIS A 80 7.83 -4.22 12.05
N ARG A 81 8.10 -3.24 11.18
CA ARG A 81 7.09 -2.27 10.69
C ARG A 81 7.06 -2.27 9.18
N ILE A 82 5.91 -2.64 8.60
CA ILE A 82 5.73 -2.63 7.15
C ILE A 82 4.45 -1.89 6.82
N LEU A 83 4.55 -0.86 5.98
CA LEU A 83 3.40 -0.20 5.38
C LEU A 83 3.15 -0.81 4.00
N ILE A 84 2.05 -1.54 3.84
CA ILE A 84 1.62 -2.07 2.54
C ILE A 84 0.52 -1.18 1.98
N PRO A 85 0.79 -0.44 0.89
CA PRO A 85 -0.21 0.33 0.18
C PRO A 85 -1.08 -0.59 -0.71
N GLY A 86 -2.31 -0.17 -0.97
CA GLY A 86 -3.21 -0.77 -1.94
C GLY A 86 -3.96 0.33 -2.68
N VAL A 87 -4.08 0.16 -4.00
CA VAL A 87 -4.84 1.07 -4.86
C VAL A 87 -5.87 0.28 -5.66
N SER A 88 -7.12 0.69 -5.53
CA SER A 88 -8.23 0.29 -6.40
C SER A 88 -9.30 1.38 -6.32
N LEU A 89 -10.08 1.55 -7.39
CA LEU A 89 -11.25 2.42 -7.40
C LEU A 89 -12.47 1.79 -6.70
N ASN A 90 -12.25 0.61 -6.11
CA ASN A 90 -13.03 0.04 -5.02
C ASN A 90 -12.13 -0.07 -3.76
N LEU A 91 -12.42 0.73 -2.73
CA LEU A 91 -11.53 0.85 -1.57
C LEU A 91 -11.47 -0.43 -0.72
N GLU A 92 -12.51 -1.26 -0.73
CA GLU A 92 -12.48 -2.58 -0.09
C GLU A 92 -11.54 -3.56 -0.82
N GLU A 93 -11.47 -3.47 -2.15
CA GLU A 93 -10.48 -4.22 -2.92
C GLU A 93 -9.07 -3.71 -2.60
N ALA A 94 -8.88 -2.40 -2.49
CA ALA A 94 -7.60 -1.80 -2.10
C ALA A 94 -7.14 -2.30 -0.72
N LEU A 95 -8.04 -2.36 0.27
CA LEU A 95 -7.75 -2.94 1.58
C LEU A 95 -7.43 -4.43 1.50
N THR A 96 -8.22 -5.20 0.76
CA THR A 96 -7.97 -6.63 0.55
C THR A 96 -6.58 -6.88 -0.05
N ARG A 97 -6.16 -6.06 -1.02
CA ARG A 97 -4.81 -6.09 -1.60
C ARG A 97 -3.74 -5.86 -0.53
N CYS A 98 -3.91 -4.87 0.35
CA CYS A 98 -2.96 -4.63 1.44
C CYS A 98 -2.75 -5.88 2.33
N PHE A 99 -3.83 -6.55 2.73
CA PHE A 99 -3.77 -7.71 3.63
C PHE A 99 -3.26 -8.99 2.97
N THR A 100 -3.53 -9.17 1.68
CA THR A 100 -3.10 -10.34 0.92
C THR A 100 -1.64 -10.23 0.50
N GLU A 101 -1.18 -9.04 0.12
CA GLU A 101 0.22 -8.78 -0.22
C GLU A 101 1.18 -8.97 0.96
N SER A 102 0.76 -8.71 2.21
CA SER A 102 1.61 -8.99 3.39
C SER A 102 1.94 -10.46 3.57
N MET A 103 1.06 -11.38 3.16
CA MET A 103 1.29 -12.82 3.21
C MET A 103 1.96 -13.37 1.95
N GLN A 104 1.96 -12.61 0.85
CA GLN A 104 2.49 -13.12 -0.40
C GLN A 104 4.00 -13.43 -0.27
N GLY A 105 4.35 -14.70 -0.50
CA GLY A 105 5.73 -15.18 -0.35
C GLY A 105 6.20 -15.30 1.09
N ARG A 106 5.28 -15.32 2.08
CA ARG A 106 5.60 -15.65 3.47
C ARG A 106 4.95 -16.96 3.88
N GLU A 107 5.71 -17.80 4.58
CA GLU A 107 5.19 -19.00 5.24
C GLU A 107 4.74 -18.71 6.68
N THR A 108 5.33 -17.70 7.32
CA THR A 108 5.11 -17.39 8.74
C THR A 108 5.30 -15.90 9.04
N LEU A 109 4.69 -15.47 10.15
CA LEU A 109 4.86 -14.15 10.76
C LEU A 109 5.81 -14.16 11.97
N LEU A 110 6.28 -15.34 12.40
CA LEU A 110 7.13 -15.48 13.59
C LEU A 110 8.59 -15.09 13.37
N THR A 111 9.05 -15.16 12.12
CA THR A 111 10.43 -14.86 11.74
C THR A 111 10.42 -13.94 10.53
N PRO A 112 11.43 -13.05 10.38
CA PRO A 112 11.56 -12.27 9.17
C PRO A 112 11.93 -13.18 8.00
N ARG A 113 11.68 -12.71 6.78
CA ARG A 113 12.22 -13.33 5.57
C ARG A 113 13.76 -13.28 5.63
N PRO A 114 14.48 -14.39 5.40
CA PRO A 114 15.94 -14.43 5.56
C PRO A 114 16.68 -13.33 4.78
N GLU A 115 16.24 -13.01 3.57
CA GLU A 115 16.80 -11.97 2.71
C GLU A 115 16.51 -10.53 3.18
N LEU A 116 15.61 -10.36 4.14
CA LEU A 116 15.21 -9.08 4.73
C LEU A 116 15.52 -8.98 6.23
N ASP A 117 16.15 -10.01 6.82
CA ASP A 117 16.53 -10.03 8.23
C ASP A 117 17.74 -9.14 8.52
N ARG A 118 17.52 -7.83 8.43
CA ARG A 118 18.51 -6.78 8.66
C ARG A 118 17.92 -5.66 9.51
N PRO A 119 18.76 -4.90 10.21
CA PRO A 119 18.30 -3.76 10.97
C PRO A 119 17.86 -2.61 10.06
N VAL A 120 16.97 -1.75 10.56
CA VAL A 120 16.72 -0.42 9.99
C VAL A 120 18.00 0.41 10.07
N VAL A 121 18.20 1.28 9.09
CA VAL A 121 19.31 2.23 9.06
C VAL A 121 18.83 3.63 9.44
N HIS A 122 19.76 4.48 9.88
CA HIS A 122 19.44 5.87 10.13
C HIS A 122 18.97 6.57 8.85
N ARG A 123 17.98 7.45 8.95
CA ARG A 123 17.34 8.14 7.81
C ARG A 123 18.33 8.85 6.87
N SER A 124 19.46 9.33 7.38
CA SER A 124 20.52 9.97 6.58
C SER A 124 21.30 9.02 5.67
N GLN A 125 21.16 7.71 5.88
CA GLN A 125 21.82 6.66 5.09
C GLN A 125 20.90 6.09 4.00
N VAL A 126 19.62 6.49 3.98
CA VAL A 126 18.69 6.07 2.92
C VAL A 126 18.85 6.99 1.73
N ASN A 127 19.55 6.51 0.70
CA ASN A 127 19.84 7.24 -0.53
C ASN A 127 18.97 6.79 -1.72
N ASP A 128 18.26 5.67 -1.61
CA ASP A 128 17.29 5.20 -2.59
C ASP A 128 16.05 4.60 -1.94
N TYR A 129 14.98 4.47 -2.73
CA TYR A 129 13.69 3.90 -2.32
C TYR A 129 13.36 2.63 -3.11
N TYR A 130 14.37 1.94 -3.65
CA TYR A 130 14.18 0.75 -4.47
C TYR A 130 13.51 -0.38 -3.68
N MET A 131 13.85 -0.53 -2.40
CA MET A 131 13.23 -1.54 -1.53
C MET A 131 11.73 -1.29 -1.26
N LEU A 132 11.32 -0.02 -1.18
CA LEU A 132 9.89 0.33 -1.13
C LEU A 132 9.23 -0.03 -2.46
N MET A 133 9.84 0.39 -3.57
CA MET A 133 9.33 0.13 -4.91
C MET A 133 9.14 -1.37 -5.19
N LYS A 134 10.12 -2.20 -4.80
CA LYS A 134 10.14 -3.62 -5.11
C LYS A 134 9.30 -4.46 -4.14
N CYS A 135 9.32 -4.13 -2.84
CA CYS A 135 8.85 -5.03 -1.79
C CYS A 135 8.06 -4.35 -0.67
N SER A 136 7.73 -3.07 -0.78
CA SER A 136 7.08 -2.28 0.29
C SER A 136 7.87 -2.24 1.61
N ILE A 137 9.20 -2.43 1.54
CA ILE A 137 10.08 -2.43 2.72
C ILE A 137 10.81 -1.11 2.83
N SER A 138 10.61 -0.40 3.95
CA SER A 138 11.39 0.79 4.28
C SER A 138 12.74 0.38 4.87
N LEU A 139 13.81 1.04 4.44
CA LEU A 139 15.14 0.87 5.05
C LEU A 139 15.29 1.65 6.35
N LYS A 140 14.54 2.73 6.54
CA LYS A 140 14.50 3.51 7.78
C LYS A 140 13.29 3.15 8.62
N ASP A 141 13.36 3.48 9.91
CA ASP A 141 12.21 3.43 10.79
C ASP A 141 11.08 4.33 10.26
N ILE A 142 9.84 3.84 10.40
CA ILE A 142 8.60 4.50 9.94
C ILE A 142 7.61 4.74 11.08
N SER A 143 8.07 4.80 12.33
CA SER A 143 7.19 5.00 13.51
C SER A 143 6.48 6.36 13.52
N PHE A 144 6.89 7.31 12.68
CA PHE A 144 6.14 8.56 12.47
C PHE A 144 4.71 8.29 11.96
N LEU A 145 4.45 7.13 11.35
CA LEU A 145 3.13 6.71 10.88
C LEU A 145 2.17 6.34 12.02
N ASP A 146 2.67 6.15 13.24
CA ASP A 146 1.84 5.93 14.43
C ASP A 146 1.03 7.20 14.77
N GLN A 147 1.45 8.35 14.23
CA GLN A 147 0.80 9.65 14.41
C GLN A 147 -0.25 9.91 13.32
N GLY A 148 -1.08 10.92 13.57
CA GLY A 148 -2.13 11.39 12.67
C GLY A 148 -3.49 11.37 13.35
N GLU A 149 -4.40 12.20 12.85
CA GLU A 149 -5.80 12.14 13.29
C GLU A 149 -6.46 10.84 12.84
N THR A 150 -7.46 10.39 13.59
CA THR A 150 -8.29 9.25 13.20
C THR A 150 -9.51 9.75 12.44
N ARG A 151 -9.78 9.15 11.28
CA ARG A 151 -10.95 9.43 10.44
C ARG A 151 -11.81 8.18 10.28
N THR A 152 -13.11 8.38 10.08
CA THR A 152 -14.03 7.30 9.71
C THR A 152 -13.72 6.80 8.30
N TYR A 153 -13.73 5.48 8.13
CA TYR A 153 -13.66 4.83 6.84
C TYR A 153 -14.83 5.27 5.96
N LYS A 154 -14.51 5.68 4.73
CA LYS A 154 -15.51 6.03 3.72
C LYS A 154 -15.24 5.18 2.49
N ASN A 155 -16.07 4.18 2.28
CA ASN A 155 -15.93 3.33 1.11
C ASN A 155 -16.18 4.15 -0.17
N ILE A 156 -15.25 4.04 -1.12
CA ILE A 156 -15.36 4.62 -2.45
C ILE A 156 -15.40 3.45 -3.42
N LYS A 157 -16.40 3.46 -4.31
CA LYS A 157 -16.57 2.40 -5.30
C LYS A 157 -17.04 2.96 -6.63
N ILE A 158 -16.24 2.75 -7.67
CA ILE A 158 -16.63 2.93 -9.07
C ILE A 158 -16.98 1.55 -9.63
N ASN A 159 -18.16 1.42 -10.25
CA ASN A 159 -18.74 0.11 -10.58
C ASN A 159 -18.49 -0.34 -12.02
N ASP A 160 -17.80 0.45 -12.84
CA ASP A 160 -17.56 0.11 -14.23
C ASP A 160 -16.18 0.58 -14.73
N VAL A 161 -15.62 -0.22 -15.63
CA VAL A 161 -14.26 -0.06 -16.19
C VAL A 161 -14.08 1.28 -16.91
N LEU A 162 -15.13 1.81 -17.56
CA LEU A 162 -15.01 3.08 -18.29
C LEU A 162 -14.88 4.25 -17.31
N SER A 163 -15.72 4.29 -16.28
CA SER A 163 -15.61 5.27 -15.21
C SER A 163 -14.27 5.17 -14.47
N GLU A 164 -13.74 3.96 -14.31
CA GLU A 164 -12.40 3.79 -13.73
C GLU A 164 -11.29 4.41 -14.59
N ILE A 165 -11.37 4.24 -15.91
CA ILE A 165 -10.44 4.86 -16.86
C ILE A 165 -10.57 6.39 -16.82
N GLU A 166 -11.79 6.93 -16.80
CA GLU A 166 -12.00 8.38 -16.73
C GLU A 166 -11.48 8.97 -15.42
N GLU A 167 -11.64 8.26 -14.30
CA GLU A 167 -11.09 8.69 -13.02
C GLU A 167 -9.56 8.68 -13.03
N ILE A 168 -8.93 7.65 -13.59
CA ILE A 168 -7.47 7.63 -13.80
C ILE A 168 -7.02 8.84 -14.62
N LYS A 169 -7.69 9.15 -15.74
CA LYS A 169 -7.37 10.33 -16.57
C LYS A 169 -7.50 11.63 -15.78
N ARG A 170 -8.56 11.75 -14.96
CA ARG A 170 -8.77 12.91 -14.07
C ARG A 170 -7.61 13.09 -13.11
N ILE A 171 -7.15 12.01 -12.48
CA ILE A 171 -6.02 11.99 -11.55
C ILE A 171 -4.73 12.41 -12.27
N CYS A 172 -4.39 11.80 -13.42
CA CYS A 172 -3.20 12.17 -14.20
C CYS A 172 -3.21 13.64 -14.63
N LYS A 173 -4.38 14.16 -15.04
CA LYS A 173 -4.55 15.58 -15.36
C LYS A 173 -4.35 16.47 -14.13
N ALA A 174 -4.82 16.06 -12.96
CA ALA A 174 -4.60 16.80 -11.70
C ALA A 174 -3.12 16.85 -11.30
N PHE A 175 -2.36 15.79 -11.59
CA PHE A 175 -0.90 15.77 -11.44
C PHE A 175 -0.16 16.59 -12.52
N ASN A 176 -0.86 17.08 -13.54
CA ASN A 176 -0.27 17.77 -14.69
C ASN A 176 0.86 16.94 -15.34
N THR A 177 0.60 15.64 -15.54
CA THR A 177 1.53 14.69 -16.16
C THR A 177 0.91 14.05 -17.40
N ASP A 178 1.76 13.61 -18.32
CA ASP A 178 1.37 12.72 -19.39
C ASP A 178 1.02 11.33 -18.83
N PHE A 179 0.19 10.61 -19.57
CA PHE A 179 -0.17 9.21 -19.31
C PHE A 179 0.12 8.40 -20.56
N ILE A 180 1.21 7.62 -20.55
CA ILE A 180 1.66 6.88 -21.72
C ILE A 180 1.30 5.40 -21.53
N LEU A 181 0.51 4.85 -22.46
CA LEU A 181 0.14 3.44 -22.47
C LEU A 181 0.78 2.74 -23.67
N LEU A 182 1.57 1.72 -23.39
CA LEU A 182 2.17 0.85 -24.39
C LEU A 182 1.44 -0.51 -24.35
N ASN A 183 0.85 -0.88 -25.48
CA ASN A 183 0.20 -2.18 -25.63
C ASN A 183 1.24 -3.24 -26.03
N HIS A 184 1.43 -4.23 -25.17
CA HIS A 184 2.33 -5.37 -25.36
C HIS A 184 1.57 -6.69 -25.56
N THR A 185 0.28 -6.64 -25.89
CA THR A 185 -0.54 -7.82 -26.15
C THR A 185 0.08 -8.65 -27.28
N HIS A 186 0.54 -9.85 -26.95
CA HIS A 186 1.14 -10.75 -27.92
C HIS A 186 0.05 -11.38 -28.81
N PRO A 187 0.18 -11.39 -30.14
CA PRO A 187 -0.89 -11.84 -31.03
C PRO A 187 -1.27 -13.31 -30.87
N VAL A 188 -0.33 -14.16 -30.43
CA VAL A 188 -0.59 -15.59 -30.17
C VAL A 188 -1.24 -15.82 -28.81
N LEU A 189 -0.83 -15.06 -27.78
CA LEU A 189 -1.37 -15.26 -26.43
C LEU A 189 -2.74 -14.62 -26.29
N ASN A 190 -2.97 -13.52 -27.01
CA ASN A 190 -4.20 -12.74 -27.00
C ASN A 190 -4.67 -12.35 -25.58
N PHE A 191 -3.73 -12.27 -24.64
CA PHE A 191 -3.95 -11.84 -23.27
C PHE A 191 -3.51 -10.37 -23.17
N PRO A 192 -4.39 -9.46 -22.70
CA PRO A 192 -4.06 -8.04 -22.61
C PRO A 192 -2.86 -7.80 -21.69
N VAL A 193 -1.76 -7.29 -22.27
CA VAL A 193 -0.58 -6.86 -21.52
C VAL A 193 -0.29 -5.42 -21.89
N VAL A 194 -0.16 -4.56 -20.87
CA VAL A 194 0.15 -3.15 -21.06
C VAL A 194 1.28 -2.73 -20.13
N ARG A 195 2.05 -1.73 -20.57
CA ARG A 195 2.95 -0.98 -19.71
C ARG A 195 2.46 0.46 -19.65
N VAL A 196 2.34 1.00 -18.45
CA VAL A 196 2.01 2.41 -18.22
C VAL A 196 3.28 3.12 -17.77
N ILE A 197 3.48 4.34 -18.26
CA ILE A 197 4.56 5.26 -17.88
C ILE A 197 3.92 6.58 -17.49
#